data_AF-A0A932NC21-F1
#
_entry.id   AF-A0A932NC21-F1
#
_cell.length_a   1.000
_cell.length_b   1.000
_cell.length_c   1.000
_cell.angle_alpha   90.00
_cell.angle_beta   90.00
_cell.angle_gamma   90.00
#
_symmetry.space_group_name_H-M   'P 1'
#
loop_
_entity.id
_entity.type
_entity.pdbx_description
1 polymer ?
#
loop_
_entity_poly.entity_id
_entity_poly.type
_entity_poly.pdbx_seq_one_letter_code
_entity_poly.pdbx_strand_id
1 'polypeptide(L)'
;RKQAGYKSVSRQSNLLVQAKKQIPFDSLKSMLRAECKKQGKEYGLYFVEISGGFTFTNRTIPNAFNVQPLVVYKIYADDRPDELVRGVDLIGTPLTTFNNIIAAADDLGIFNGVCGAESGGVPVSASSPSLLVSTIEVQKKQKSQAKPPLLPSPIGSTGR
;
A
#
# COMPACT_ATOMS: atom_id res chain seq x y z
N ARG A 1 -15.20 -13.67 15.47
CA ARG A 1 -15.93 -12.37 15.49
C ARG A 1 -17.02 -12.41 14.41
N LYS A 2 -18.03 -11.54 14.47
CA LYS A 2 -19.13 -11.50 13.48
C LYS A 2 -19.86 -10.14 13.47
N GLN A 3 -20.54 -9.87 12.35
CA GLN A 3 -21.60 -8.87 12.28
C GLN A 3 -22.89 -9.42 12.94
N ALA A 4 -23.78 -8.53 13.40
CA ALA A 4 -25.10 -8.91 13.91
C ALA A 4 -25.86 -9.74 12.87
N GLY A 5 -26.57 -10.78 13.33
CA GLY A 5 -27.31 -11.71 12.45
C GLY A 5 -26.48 -12.87 11.86
N TYR A 6 -25.15 -12.84 11.91
CA TYR A 6 -24.30 -13.91 11.35
C TYR A 6 -23.89 -14.97 12.40
N LYS A 7 -23.34 -16.10 11.93
CA LYS A 7 -22.59 -17.05 12.77
C LYS A 7 -21.15 -16.57 12.96
N SER A 8 -20.57 -16.87 14.12
CA SER A 8 -19.19 -16.50 14.43
C SER A 8 -18.19 -17.41 13.74
N VAL A 9 -17.11 -16.82 13.25
CA VAL A 9 -15.94 -17.54 12.69
C VAL A 9 -14.64 -16.89 13.19
N SER A 10 -13.50 -17.52 12.91
CA SER A 10 -12.16 -16.97 13.18
C SER A 10 -11.92 -15.72 12.33
N ARG A 11 -11.56 -14.59 12.96
CA ARG A 11 -11.40 -13.29 12.28
C ARG A 11 -10.25 -12.51 12.89
N GLN A 12 -9.62 -11.67 12.08
CA GLN A 12 -8.63 -10.69 12.54
C GLN A 12 -9.27 -9.67 13.50
N SER A 13 -8.42 -9.09 14.36
CA SER A 13 -8.78 -7.96 15.23
C SER A 13 -7.80 -6.82 14.99
N ASN A 14 -6.66 -6.83 15.68
CA ASN A 14 -5.58 -5.88 15.48
C ASN A 14 -4.37 -6.64 14.96
N LEU A 15 -3.89 -6.29 13.77
CA LEU A 15 -2.65 -6.83 13.21
C LEU A 15 -1.52 -5.86 13.52
N LEU A 16 -0.46 -6.35 14.16
CA LEU A 16 0.72 -5.53 14.45
C LEU A 16 1.92 -6.13 13.75
N VAL A 17 2.62 -5.33 12.95
CA VAL A 17 3.88 -5.68 12.31
C VAL A 17 5.00 -4.98 13.07
N GLN A 18 6.00 -5.75 13.47
CA GLN A 18 7.18 -5.25 14.17
C GLN A 18 8.44 -5.70 13.43
N ALA A 19 9.42 -4.80 13.32
CA ALA A 19 10.71 -5.10 12.76
C ALA A 19 11.78 -5.03 13.86
N LYS A 20 12.66 -6.03 13.92
CA LYS A 20 13.76 -6.06 14.89
C LYS A 20 14.83 -5.00 14.59
N LYS A 21 15.03 -4.69 13.32
CA LYS A 21 15.96 -3.66 12.84
C LYS A 21 15.13 -2.59 12.17
N GLN A 22 15.32 -1.35 12.60
CA GLN A 22 14.62 -0.18 12.09
C GLN A 22 15.63 0.89 11.73
N ILE A 23 15.27 1.72 10.76
CA ILE A 23 16.04 2.89 10.33
C ILE A 23 15.14 4.14 10.35
N PRO A 24 15.71 5.35 10.40
CA PRO A 24 14.90 6.56 10.27
C PRO A 24 14.10 6.57 8.96
N PHE A 25 12.85 7.04 8.99
CA PHE A 25 11.99 7.10 7.80
C PHE A 25 12.67 7.76 6.59
N ASP A 26 13.37 8.88 6.78
CA ASP A 26 14.06 9.58 5.69
C ASP A 26 15.13 8.71 5.00
N SER A 27 15.68 7.74 5.73
CA SER A 27 16.63 6.77 5.17
C SER A 27 15.95 5.81 4.18
N LEU A 28 14.66 5.47 4.35
CA LEU A 28 13.94 4.63 3.39
C LEU A 28 13.88 5.27 2.01
N LYS A 29 13.65 6.59 1.93
CA LYS A 29 13.57 7.30 0.65
C LYS A 29 14.92 7.28 -0.08
N SER A 30 16.02 7.51 0.64
CA SER A 30 17.37 7.39 0.09
C SER A 30 17.68 5.95 -0.35
N MET A 31 17.28 4.95 0.44
CA MET A 31 17.44 3.54 0.08
C MET A 31 16.60 3.15 -1.15
N LEU A 32 15.38 3.69 -1.28
CA LEU A 32 14.54 3.51 -2.47
C LEU A 32 15.26 4.05 -3.71
N ARG A 33 15.79 5.28 -3.65
CA ARG A 33 16.57 5.86 -4.76
C ARG A 33 17.80 5.02 -5.10
N ALA A 34 18.53 4.54 -4.08
CA ALA A 34 19.69 3.68 -4.28
C ALA A 34 19.32 2.34 -4.94
N GLU A 35 18.22 1.72 -4.52
CA GLU A 35 17.73 0.47 -5.13
C GLU A 35 17.25 0.71 -6.57
N CYS A 36 16.61 1.85 -6.87
CA CYS A 36 16.27 2.23 -8.24
C CYS A 36 17.52 2.38 -9.12
N LYS A 37 18.57 3.07 -8.63
CA LYS A 37 19.85 3.21 -9.35
C LYS A 37 20.48 1.83 -9.63
N LYS A 38 20.51 0.96 -8.61
CA LYS A 38 21.04 -0.41 -8.72
C LYS A 38 20.27 -1.26 -9.74
N GLN A 39 18.94 -1.09 -9.83
CA GLN A 39 18.10 -1.80 -10.79
C GLN A 39 17.99 -1.11 -12.16
N GLY A 40 18.64 0.04 -12.38
CA GLY A 40 18.52 0.83 -13.61
C GLY A 40 17.10 1.39 -13.85
N LYS A 41 16.34 1.65 -12.78
CA LYS A 41 15.00 2.23 -12.84
C LYS A 41 15.07 3.74 -12.66
N GLU A 42 14.31 4.47 -13.48
CA GLU A 42 14.21 5.94 -13.36
C GLU A 42 13.57 6.38 -12.04
N TYR A 43 12.64 5.59 -11.50
CA TYR A 43 11.93 5.90 -10.27
C TYR A 43 11.48 4.63 -9.52
N GLY A 44 11.18 4.81 -8.24
CA GLY A 44 10.43 3.89 -7.41
C GLY A 44 9.05 4.45 -7.09
N LEU A 45 8.18 3.63 -6.50
CA LEU A 45 6.84 4.06 -6.08
C LEU A 45 6.77 4.14 -4.56
N TYR A 46 6.20 5.23 -4.06
CA TYR A 46 5.93 5.43 -2.65
C TYR A 46 4.42 5.51 -2.43
N PHE A 47 3.86 4.52 -1.73
CA PHE A 47 2.44 4.39 -1.41
C PHE A 47 2.20 4.94 0.00
N VAL A 48 1.47 6.04 0.11
CA VAL A 48 1.29 6.77 1.39
C VAL A 48 0.00 6.36 2.09
N GLU A 49 -1.08 6.24 1.31
CA GLU A 49 -2.41 6.03 1.84
C GLU A 49 -3.16 5.00 0.98
N ILE A 50 -3.99 4.17 1.62
CA ILE A 50 -4.78 3.13 0.98
C ILE A 50 -6.25 3.24 1.38
N SER A 51 -7.16 2.88 0.47
CA SER A 51 -8.59 2.79 0.76
C SER A 51 -9.02 1.40 1.20
N GLY A 52 -8.24 0.38 0.86
CA GLY A 52 -8.55 -1.01 1.15
C GLY A 52 -7.84 -1.98 0.22
N GLY A 53 -8.43 -3.16 0.07
CA GLY A 53 -7.87 -4.23 -0.73
C GLY A 53 -8.65 -5.53 -0.54
N PHE A 54 -8.19 -6.58 -1.21
CA PHE A 54 -8.74 -7.92 -1.05
C PHE A 54 -7.64 -8.97 -1.24
N THR A 55 -7.92 -10.18 -0.77
CA THR A 55 -7.03 -11.32 -0.95
C THR A 55 -7.83 -12.54 -1.37
N PHE A 56 -7.20 -13.37 -2.20
CA PHE A 56 -7.68 -14.70 -2.53
C PHE A 56 -6.84 -15.71 -1.75
N THR A 57 -7.51 -16.48 -0.89
CA THR A 57 -6.88 -17.46 0.01
C THR A 57 -7.51 -18.85 -0.09
N ASN A 58 -8.42 -19.04 -1.04
CA ASN A 58 -9.05 -20.33 -1.24
C ASN A 58 -8.08 -21.32 -1.92
N ARG A 59 -8.54 -22.55 -2.13
CA ARG A 59 -7.73 -23.64 -2.69
C ARG A 59 -7.88 -23.80 -4.21
N THR A 60 -8.81 -23.08 -4.83
CA THR A 60 -9.21 -23.30 -6.23
C THR A 60 -8.59 -22.29 -7.18
N ILE A 61 -8.27 -21.09 -6.70
CA ILE A 61 -7.52 -20.08 -7.45
C ILE A 61 -6.19 -19.76 -6.77
N PRO A 62 -5.16 -19.35 -7.53
CA PRO A 62 -3.88 -18.95 -6.96
C PRO A 62 -4.05 -17.87 -5.90
N ASN A 63 -3.26 -17.98 -4.83
CA ASN A 63 -3.31 -17.02 -3.74
C ASN A 63 -2.65 -15.72 -4.16
N ALA A 64 -3.41 -14.64 -4.09
CA ALA A 64 -2.97 -13.31 -4.51
C ALA A 64 -3.64 -12.25 -3.64
N PHE A 65 -3.12 -11.04 -3.72
CA PHE A 65 -3.73 -9.89 -3.08
C PHE A 65 -3.72 -8.68 -4.00
N ASN A 66 -4.61 -7.74 -3.70
CA ASN A 66 -4.68 -6.45 -4.34
C ASN A 66 -4.86 -5.40 -3.23
N VAL A 67 -4.07 -4.34 -3.28
CA VAL A 67 -4.17 -3.17 -2.42
C VAL A 67 -4.50 -1.97 -3.30
N GLN A 68 -5.46 -1.18 -2.83
CA GLN A 68 -6.01 -0.03 -3.54
C GLN A 68 -5.49 1.26 -2.90
N PRO A 69 -4.44 1.88 -3.44
CA PRO A 69 -3.90 3.11 -2.89
C PRO A 69 -4.73 4.34 -3.28
N LEU A 70 -4.70 5.34 -2.42
CA LEU A 70 -5.28 6.67 -2.63
C LEU A 70 -4.20 7.68 -3.07
N VAL A 71 -3.05 7.65 -2.41
CA VAL A 71 -1.93 8.58 -2.65
C VAL A 71 -0.68 7.78 -2.97
N VAL A 72 -0.13 8.00 -4.16
CA VAL A 72 1.08 7.35 -4.64
C VAL A 72 1.99 8.38 -5.32
N TYR A 73 3.28 8.35 -5.00
CA TYR A 73 4.29 9.19 -5.63
C TYR A 73 5.30 8.37 -6.41
N LYS A 74 5.78 8.90 -7.53
CA LYS A 74 7.07 8.48 -8.10
C LYS A 74 8.19 9.18 -7.36
N ILE A 75 9.13 8.40 -6.85
CA ILE A 75 10.36 8.89 -6.25
C ILE A 75 11.48 8.62 -7.26
N TYR A 76 11.97 9.68 -7.90
CA TYR A 76 12.96 9.55 -8.95
C TYR A 76 14.34 9.18 -8.42
N ALA A 77 15.11 8.39 -9.17
CA ALA A 77 16.47 8.03 -8.77
C ALA A 77 17.42 9.25 -8.77
N ASP A 78 17.16 10.27 -9.58
CA ASP A 78 18.01 11.45 -9.80
C ASP A 78 17.67 12.67 -8.92
N ASP A 79 16.92 12.45 -7.84
CA ASP A 79 16.58 13.47 -6.85
C ASP A 79 15.65 14.60 -7.34
N ARG A 80 15.10 14.52 -8.55
CA ARG A 80 14.05 15.47 -8.98
C ARG A 80 12.78 15.35 -8.09
N PRO A 81 11.91 16.39 -8.07
CA PRO A 81 10.73 16.41 -7.22
C PRO A 81 9.80 15.20 -7.43
N ASP A 82 9.16 14.77 -6.35
CA ASP A 82 8.24 13.64 -6.36
C ASP A 82 7.00 13.96 -7.22
N GLU A 83 6.59 13.02 -8.07
CA GLU A 83 5.41 13.19 -8.94
C GLU A 83 4.23 12.39 -8.39
N LEU A 84 3.11 13.06 -8.10
CA LEU A 84 1.87 12.37 -7.73
C LEU A 84 1.32 11.58 -8.92
N VAL A 85 1.09 10.28 -8.72
CA VAL A 85 0.52 9.39 -9.71
C VAL A 85 -0.82 8.83 -9.26
N ARG A 86 -1.69 8.57 -10.23
CA ARG A 86 -3.03 8.04 -10.01
C ARG A 86 -3.24 6.77 -10.82
N GLY A 87 -4.23 5.98 -10.40
CA GLY A 87 -4.69 4.86 -11.21
C GLY A 87 -3.77 3.64 -11.17
N VAL A 88 -3.08 3.42 -10.06
CA VAL A 88 -2.25 2.23 -9.84
C VAL A 88 -2.80 1.43 -8.66
N ASP A 89 -2.85 0.12 -8.80
CA ASP A 89 -3.06 -0.85 -7.73
C ASP A 89 -1.75 -1.61 -7.49
N LEU A 90 -1.55 -2.04 -6.26
CA LEU A 90 -0.45 -2.90 -5.89
C LEU A 90 -0.98 -4.33 -5.82
N ILE A 91 -0.32 -5.24 -6.53
CA ILE A 91 -0.72 -6.65 -6.60
C ILE A 91 0.48 -7.55 -6.34
N GLY A 92 0.21 -8.80 -6.02
CA GLY A 92 1.26 -9.79 -5.92
C GLY A 92 0.81 -11.06 -5.21
N THR A 93 1.79 -11.92 -4.97
CA THR A 93 1.61 -13.10 -4.11
C THR A 93 2.24 -12.83 -2.75
N PRO A 94 1.59 -13.23 -1.64
CA PRO A 94 2.06 -12.84 -0.30
C PRO A 94 3.52 -13.23 -0.02
N LEU A 95 3.91 -14.47 -0.36
CA LEU A 95 5.26 -14.98 -0.08
C LEU A 95 6.35 -14.20 -0.84
N THR A 96 6.11 -13.88 -2.12
CA THR A 96 7.05 -13.09 -2.91
C THR A 96 7.19 -11.68 -2.35
N THR A 97 6.08 -11.03 -1.98
CA THR A 97 6.14 -9.69 -1.39
C THR A 97 6.91 -9.68 -0.06
N PHE A 98 6.64 -10.63 0.84
CA PHE A 98 7.36 -10.72 2.11
C PHE A 98 8.86 -10.96 1.93
N ASN A 99 9.26 -11.82 0.98
CA ASN A 99 10.67 -12.10 0.69
C ASN A 99 11.43 -10.89 0.12
N ASN A 100 10.71 -9.90 -0.43
CA ASN A 100 11.30 -8.70 -1.01
C ASN A 100 11.30 -7.50 -0.05
N ILE A 101 10.88 -7.66 1.21
CA ILE A 101 11.02 -6.59 2.22
C ILE A 101 12.49 -6.52 2.61
N ILE A 102 13.14 -5.39 2.33
CA ILE A 102 14.58 -5.19 2.57
C ILE A 102 14.88 -4.21 3.71
N ALA A 103 13.93 -3.36 4.09
CA ALA A 103 14.06 -2.46 5.23
C ALA A 103 12.70 -2.09 5.82
N ALA A 104 12.71 -1.69 7.08
CA ALA A 104 11.57 -1.14 7.81
C ALA A 104 12.01 0.12 8.55
N ALA A 105 11.14 1.13 8.60
CA ALA A 105 11.41 2.34 9.35
C ALA A 105 11.06 2.22 10.85
N ASP A 106 11.43 3.25 11.60
CA ASP A 106 11.12 3.47 13.02
C ASP A 106 9.80 4.21 13.26
N ASP A 107 9.02 4.46 12.20
CA ASP A 107 7.68 5.02 12.27
C ASP A 107 6.61 3.94 12.53
N LEU A 108 5.38 4.39 12.77
CA LEU A 108 4.22 3.51 12.94
C LEU A 108 3.01 4.09 12.21
N GLY A 109 2.65 3.48 11.08
CA GLY A 109 1.40 3.73 10.38
C GLY A 109 0.27 2.90 10.99
N ILE A 110 -0.94 3.48 11.04
CA ILE A 110 -2.15 2.81 11.55
C ILE A 110 -3.25 2.90 10.50
N PHE A 111 -3.83 1.75 10.17
CA PHE A 111 -5.03 1.62 9.36
C PHE A 111 -6.17 1.11 10.22
N ASN A 112 -7.30 1.80 10.21
CA ASN A 112 -8.54 1.33 10.82
C ASN A 112 -9.59 1.14 9.72
N GLY A 113 -10.25 0.00 9.71
CA GLY A 113 -11.20 -0.32 8.66
C GLY A 113 -12.16 -1.45 9.01
N VAL A 114 -12.93 -1.88 8.03
CA VAL A 114 -13.88 -3.00 8.16
C VAL A 114 -13.39 -4.15 7.30
N CYS A 115 -13.11 -5.29 7.93
CA CYS A 115 -12.79 -6.53 7.22
C CYS A 115 -14.09 -7.27 6.90
N GLY A 116 -14.32 -7.59 5.63
CA GLY A 116 -15.42 -8.45 5.19
C GLY A 116 -15.01 -9.93 5.13
N ALA A 117 -15.89 -10.83 5.54
CA ALA A 117 -15.77 -12.28 5.34
C ALA A 117 -17.16 -12.94 5.42
N GLU A 118 -17.23 -14.27 5.48
CA GLU A 118 -18.47 -15.06 5.58
C GLU A 118 -19.33 -14.77 6.83
N SER A 119 -18.74 -14.12 7.85
CA SER A 119 -19.42 -13.66 9.06
C SER A 119 -19.80 -12.16 9.03
N GLY A 120 -19.78 -11.54 7.85
CA GLY A 120 -20.06 -10.13 7.65
C GLY A 120 -18.86 -9.19 7.90
N GLY A 121 -19.14 -7.89 7.96
CA GLY A 121 -18.17 -6.84 8.24
C GLY A 121 -17.84 -6.75 9.73
N VAL A 122 -16.55 -6.77 10.09
CA VAL A 122 -16.09 -6.54 11.48
C VAL A 122 -15.00 -5.46 11.49
N PRO A 123 -15.01 -4.54 12.47
CA PRO A 123 -13.98 -3.51 12.58
C PRO A 123 -12.64 -4.13 12.94
N VAL A 124 -11.59 -3.75 12.24
CA VAL A 124 -10.21 -4.21 12.43
C VAL A 124 -9.26 -3.03 12.43
N SER A 125 -8.07 -3.25 13.00
CA SER A 125 -6.94 -2.34 12.81
C SER A 125 -5.72 -3.10 12.31
N ALA A 126 -4.85 -2.40 11.60
CA ALA A 126 -3.52 -2.85 11.25
C ALA A 126 -2.51 -1.75 11.56
N SER A 127 -1.39 -2.11 12.16
CA SER A 127 -0.29 -1.19 12.45
C SER A 127 1.00 -1.76 11.92
N SER A 128 1.77 -0.96 11.20
CA SER A 128 3.03 -1.38 10.58
C SER A 128 3.98 -0.19 10.49
N PRO A 129 5.30 -0.41 10.63
CA PRO A 129 6.27 0.56 10.15
C PRO A 129 6.16 0.71 8.62
N SER A 130 6.68 1.81 8.10
CA SER A 130 6.92 1.95 6.66
C SER A 130 7.92 0.89 6.21
N LEU A 131 7.65 0.26 5.06
CA LEU A 131 8.44 -0.85 4.53
C LEU A 131 9.02 -0.49 3.17
N LEU A 132 10.30 -0.82 2.95
CA LEU A 132 10.90 -0.81 1.62
C LEU A 132 10.87 -2.22 1.03
N VAL A 133 10.22 -2.35 -0.12
CA VAL A 133 10.13 -3.59 -0.88
C VAL A 133 10.94 -3.45 -2.16
N SER A 134 11.93 -4.33 -2.37
CA SER A 134 12.82 -4.27 -3.53
C SER A 134 12.11 -4.52 -4.86
N THR A 135 11.07 -5.35 -4.84
CA THR A 135 10.29 -5.71 -6.03
C THR A 135 8.85 -6.00 -5.64
N ILE A 136 7.91 -5.33 -6.30
CA ILE A 136 6.49 -5.58 -6.15
C ILE A 136 5.77 -5.26 -7.45
N GLU A 137 4.74 -6.03 -7.79
CA GLU A 137 3.97 -5.80 -9.01
C GLU A 137 2.93 -4.69 -8.82
N VAL A 138 2.69 -3.97 -9.91
CA VAL A 138 1.63 -2.97 -9.98
C VAL A 138 0.74 -3.21 -11.18
N GLN A 139 -0.53 -2.89 -11.02
CA GLN A 139 -1.55 -3.01 -12.05
C GLN A 139 -2.18 -1.64 -12.29
N LYS A 140 -2.53 -1.33 -13.54
CA LYS A 140 -3.33 -0.13 -13.83
C LYS A 140 -4.74 -0.34 -13.29
N LYS A 141 -5.23 0.61 -12.49
CA LYS A 141 -6.65 0.67 -12.12
C LYS A 141 -7.48 0.75 -13.40
N GLN A 142 -8.65 0.11 -13.36
CA GLN A 142 -9.62 0.25 -14.43
C GLN A 142 -9.93 1.73 -14.65
N LYS A 143 -9.77 2.21 -15.89
CA LYS A 143 -9.96 3.62 -16.22
C LYS A 143 -11.42 3.99 -15.96
N SER A 144 -11.64 4.90 -15.02
CA SER A 144 -12.96 5.49 -14.82
C SER A 144 -13.31 6.37 -16.02
N GLN A 145 -14.57 6.32 -16.47
CA GLN A 145 -15.12 7.25 -17.45
C GLN A 145 -15.49 8.61 -16.81
N ALA A 146 -15.30 8.77 -15.50
CA ALA A 146 -15.54 10.02 -14.80
C ALA A 146 -14.59 11.10 -15.31
N LYS A 147 -15.16 12.17 -15.87
CA LYS A 147 -14.41 13.35 -16.29
C LYS A 147 -13.77 14.02 -15.07
N PRO A 148 -12.58 14.63 -15.22
CA PRO A 148 -12.04 15.51 -14.18
C PRO A 148 -13.09 16.56 -13.78
N PRO A 149 -13.05 17.06 -12.54
CA PRO A 149 -13.89 18.17 -12.13
C PRO A 149 -13.79 19.31 -13.15
N LEU A 150 -14.93 19.90 -13.53
CA LEU A 150 -14.96 21.03 -14.46
C LEU A 150 -14.25 22.26 -13.90
N LEU A 151 -14.18 22.37 -12.57
CA LEU A 151 -13.53 23.46 -11.86
C LEU A 151 -12.14 23.03 -11.38
N PRO A 152 -11.15 23.94 -11.42
CA PRO A 152 -9.88 23.70 -10.76
C PRO A 152 -10.08 23.49 -9.25
N SER A 153 -9.11 22.85 -8.60
CA SER A 153 -9.12 22.70 -7.14
C SER A 153 -9.32 24.07 -6.47
N PRO A 154 -10.29 24.22 -5.55
CA PRO A 154 -10.49 25.48 -4.82
C PRO A 154 -9.30 25.81 -3.90
N ILE A 155 -8.47 24.82 -3.59
CA ILE A 155 -7.15 25.00 -2.98
C ILE A 155 -6.16 25.09 -4.15
N GLY A 156 -5.86 26.32 -4.56
CA GLY A 156 -5.20 26.62 -5.82
C GLY A 156 -3.79 26.05 -5.99
N SER A 157 -3.31 26.16 -7.23
CA SER A 157 -1.93 25.91 -7.67
C SER A 157 -0.93 26.92 -7.09
N THR A 158 -0.78 26.93 -5.77
CA THR A 158 0.32 27.63 -5.10
C THR A 158 1.12 26.59 -4.34
N GLY A 159 2.34 26.35 -4.83
CA GLY A 159 3.26 25.36 -4.29
C GLY A 159 3.50 25.54 -2.78
N ARG A 160 3.69 24.39 -2.14
CA ARG A 160 4.66 24.21 -1.07
C ARG A 160 5.50 23.01 -1.42
#